data_AF-A0A067SUW3-F1
#
_entry.id   AF-A0A067SUW3-F1
#
_cell.length_a   1.000
_cell.length_b   1.000
_cell.length_c   1.000
_cell.angle_alpha   90.00
_cell.angle_beta   90.00
_cell.angle_gamma   90.00
#
_symmetry.space_group_name_H-M   'P 1'
#
loop_
_entity.id
_entity.type
_entity.pdbx_description
1 polymer ?
#
loop_
_entity_poly.entity_id
_entity_poly.type
_entity_poly.pdbx_seq_one_letter_code
_entity_poly.pdbx_strand_id
1 'polypeptide(L)' 'MKLSFKATASAALLTLAPYVLAQTTVPQWGQCGGIGWTGPTVCAAGFTCICSGSPWYWNCLVPNTAAPPPACPTSWY' A
#
# COMPACT_ATOMS: atom_id res chain seq x y z
N MET A 1 -49.37 20.00 -8.81
CA MET A 1 -48.91 18.59 -8.91
C MET A 1 -48.28 18.17 -7.58
N LYS A 2 -48.72 17.05 -6.97
CA LYS A 2 -48.02 16.40 -5.87
C LYS A 2 -46.98 15.47 -6.49
N LEU A 3 -45.69 15.80 -6.39
CA LEU A 3 -44.61 14.89 -6.79
C LEU A 3 -44.46 13.82 -5.72
N SER A 4 -44.98 12.62 -5.98
CA SER A 4 -44.72 11.43 -5.17
C SER A 4 -43.42 10.78 -5.65
N PHE A 5 -42.34 10.95 -4.89
CA PHE A 5 -41.10 10.19 -5.10
C PHE A 5 -41.30 8.75 -4.62
N LYS A 6 -41.56 7.84 -5.57
CA LYS A 6 -41.44 6.41 -5.31
C LYS A 6 -39.95 6.08 -5.26
N ALA A 7 -39.44 5.76 -4.07
CA ALA A 7 -38.09 5.23 -3.88
C ALA A 7 -37.99 3.84 -4.53
N THR A 8 -37.70 3.78 -5.83
CA THR A 8 -37.35 2.55 -6.51
C THR A 8 -35.93 2.17 -6.12
N ALA A 9 -35.85 1.28 -5.13
CA ALA A 9 -34.75 0.39 -4.79
C ALA A 9 -33.36 0.76 -5.35
N SER A 10 -32.59 1.48 -4.54
CA SER A 10 -31.14 1.61 -4.65
C SER A 10 -30.45 0.28 -4.34
N ALA A 11 -30.59 -0.73 -5.21
CA ALA A 11 -29.99 -2.05 -5.04
C ALA A 11 -28.71 -2.25 -5.89
N ALA A 12 -28.23 -1.21 -6.58
CA ALA A 12 -27.08 -1.31 -7.48
C ALA A 12 -25.71 -1.02 -6.83
N LEU A 13 -25.65 -0.65 -5.55
CA LEU A 13 -24.40 -0.27 -4.87
C LEU A 13 -23.73 -1.42 -4.07
N LEU A 14 -24.39 -2.56 -3.88
CA LEU A 14 -23.83 -3.66 -3.07
C LEU A 14 -22.95 -4.66 -3.85
N THR A 15 -22.90 -4.61 -5.17
CA THR A 15 -22.18 -5.60 -5.98
C THR A 15 -20.71 -5.25 -6.26
N LEU A 16 -20.25 -4.06 -5.87
CA LEU A 16 -18.85 -3.64 -6.01
C LEU A 16 -17.97 -3.96 -4.79
N ALA A 17 -18.56 -4.56 -3.73
CA ALA A 17 -17.86 -4.92 -2.51
C ALA A 17 -16.60 -5.79 -2.68
N PRO A 18 -16.47 -6.74 -3.64
CA PRO A 18 -15.28 -7.58 -3.71
C PRO A 18 -14.07 -6.90 -4.38
N TYR A 19 -14.22 -5.72 -4.99
CA TYR A 19 -13.12 -5.09 -5.74
C TYR A 19 -12.16 -4.26 -4.87
N VAL A 20 -12.49 -4.02 -3.60
CA VAL A 20 -11.66 -3.20 -2.67
C VAL A 20 -10.53 -4.02 -2.00
N LEU A 21 -10.43 -5.32 -2.25
CA LEU A 21 -9.38 -6.16 -1.65
C LEU A 21 -8.11 -6.26 -2.50
N ALA A 22 -8.07 -5.67 -3.70
CA ALA A 22 -6.97 -5.86 -4.65
C ALA A 22 -5.74 -4.95 -4.46
N GLN A 23 -5.68 -4.07 -3.46
CA GLN A 23 -4.71 -2.96 -3.45
C GLN A 23 -3.58 -2.97 -2.42
N THR A 24 -3.38 -4.00 -1.59
CA THR A 24 -2.42 -3.84 -0.49
C THR A 24 -0.96 -4.18 -0.82
N THR A 25 -0.65 -4.57 -2.06
CA THR A 25 0.73 -4.84 -2.45
C THR A 25 1.36 -3.67 -3.20
N VAL A 26 2.49 -3.20 -2.70
CA VAL A 26 3.30 -2.13 -3.28
C VAL A 26 4.13 -2.69 -4.45
N PRO A 27 4.09 -2.07 -5.65
CA PRO A 27 4.92 -2.49 -6.77
C PRO A 27 6.41 -2.25 -6.49
N GLN A 28 7.29 -2.83 -7.31
CA GLN A 28 8.71 -2.51 -7.27
C GLN A 28 8.93 -0.99 -7.30
N TRP A 29 9.87 -0.51 -6.50
CA TRP A 29 10.20 0.90 -6.29
C TRP A 29 9.13 1.75 -5.57
N GLY A 30 7.95 1.20 -5.29
CA GLY A 30 6.95 1.88 -4.49
C GLY A 30 7.33 1.93 -3.01
N GLN A 31 6.81 2.94 -2.29
CA GLN A 31 7.03 3.08 -0.85
C GLN A 31 6.22 2.04 -0.08
N CYS A 32 6.91 1.29 0.78
CA CYS A 32 6.34 0.22 1.60
C CYS A 32 6.55 0.46 3.10
N GLY A 33 7.26 1.51 3.49
CA GLY A 33 7.53 1.78 4.88
C GLY A 33 8.29 3.07 5.10
N GLY A 34 8.68 3.26 6.35
CA GLY A 34 9.35 4.44 6.86
C GLY A 34 8.60 5.08 8.03
N ILE A 35 9.29 5.89 8.80
CA ILE A 35 8.72 6.67 9.90
C ILE A 35 7.58 7.54 9.37
N GLY A 36 6.39 7.37 9.94
CA GLY A 36 5.19 8.12 9.56
C GLY A 36 4.45 7.56 8.34
N TRP A 37 4.92 6.48 7.73
CA TRP A 37 4.19 5.83 6.62
C TRP A 37 2.92 5.12 7.13
N THR A 38 1.76 5.51 6.60
CA THR A 38 0.46 4.90 6.91
C THR A 38 -0.14 4.15 5.71
N GLY A 39 0.64 4.00 4.64
CA GLY A 39 0.22 3.33 3.42
C GLY A 39 0.43 1.81 3.47
N PRO A 40 0.31 1.13 2.32
CA PRO A 40 0.52 -0.31 2.23
C PRO A 40 1.97 -0.67 2.59
N THR A 41 2.14 -1.76 3.34
CA THR A 41 3.46 -2.21 3.82
C THR A 41 3.95 -3.51 3.20
N VAL A 42 3.07 -4.19 2.47
CA VAL A 42 3.36 -5.47 1.83
C VAL A 42 3.84 -5.18 0.41
N CYS A 43 5.00 -5.72 0.01
CA CYS A 43 5.45 -5.63 -1.37
C CYS A 43 4.77 -6.70 -2.25
N ALA A 44 4.65 -6.42 -3.55
CA ALA A 44 4.25 -7.44 -4.52
C ALA A 44 5.22 -8.63 -4.50
N ALA A 45 4.73 -9.81 -4.88
CA ALA A 45 5.51 -11.04 -4.83
C ALA A 45 6.85 -10.91 -5.59
N GLY A 46 7.92 -11.42 -4.99
CA GLY A 46 9.29 -11.30 -5.52
C GLY A 46 10.06 -10.04 -5.08
N PHE A 47 9.40 -9.12 -4.35
CA PHE A 47 10.05 -7.94 -3.79
C PHE A 47 10.03 -7.96 -2.25
N THR A 48 11.00 -7.28 -1.66
CA THR A 48 11.14 -7.09 -0.22
C THR A 48 11.15 -5.60 0.09
N CYS A 49 10.54 -5.19 1.20
CA CYS A 49 10.59 -3.80 1.63
C CYS A 49 11.98 -3.51 2.18
N ILE A 50 12.77 -2.70 1.46
CA ILE A 50 14.16 -2.40 1.80
C ILE A 50 14.30 -0.92 2.14
N CYS A 51 15.02 -0.66 3.22
CA CYS A 51 15.43 0.67 3.62
C CYS A 51 16.67 1.11 2.83
N SER A 52 16.53 2.13 1.99
CA SER A 52 17.61 2.60 1.12
C SER A 52 18.27 3.88 1.66
N GLY A 53 18.76 3.82 2.90
CA GLY A 53 19.56 4.91 3.50
C GLY A 53 18.78 6.03 4.21
N SER A 54 17.46 5.93 4.32
CA SER A 54 16.62 6.89 5.05
C SER A 54 15.59 6.17 5.92
N PRO A 55 15.36 6.59 7.19
CA PRO A 55 14.36 5.97 8.04
C PRO A 55 12.92 6.36 7.67
N TRP A 56 12.70 7.41 6.87
CA TRP A 56 11.35 7.88 6.48
C TRP A 56 10.82 7.27 5.19
N TYR A 57 11.68 6.63 4.39
CA TYR A 57 11.30 6.14 3.07
C TYR A 57 11.96 4.79 2.78
N TRP A 58 11.14 3.74 2.73
CA TRP A 58 11.55 2.39 2.36
C TRP A 58 10.79 1.95 1.12
N ASN A 59 11.48 1.29 0.20
CA ASN A 59 10.95 0.95 -1.11
C ASN A 59 11.03 -0.55 -1.40
N CYS A 60 10.09 -1.06 -2.19
CA CYS A 60 10.08 -2.47 -2.58
C CYS A 60 11.16 -2.75 -3.63
N LEU A 61 12.12 -3.58 -3.27
CA LEU A 61 13.25 -3.92 -4.12
C LEU A 61 13.35 -5.42 -4.32
N VAL A 62 14.03 -5.82 -5.38
CA VAL A 62 14.48 -7.21 -5.50
C VAL A 62 15.44 -7.48 -4.34
N PRO A 63 15.26 -8.58 -3.59
CA PRO A 63 16.21 -8.95 -2.54
C PRO A 63 17.55 -9.25 -3.22
N ASN A 64 18.53 -8.38 -3.02
CA ASN A 64 19.88 -8.60 -3.47
C ASN A 64 20.56 -9.58 -2.51
N THR A 65 20.98 -10.75 -3.01
CA THR A 65 21.77 -11.72 -2.23
C THR A 65 23.21 -11.25 -1.98
N ALA A 66 23.61 -10.11 -2.57
CA ALA A 66 24.99 -9.64 -2.60
C ALA A 66 25.45 -8.89 -1.33
N ALA A 67 24.53 -8.35 -0.53
CA ALA A 67 24.86 -7.70 0.74
C ALA A 67 23.60 -7.58 1.60
N PRO A 68 23.71 -7.70 2.93
CA PRO A 68 22.59 -7.35 3.80
C PRO A 68 22.11 -5.93 3.46
N PRO A 69 20.79 -5.69 3.39
CA PRO A 69 20.27 -4.37 3.08
C PRO A 69 20.92 -3.36 4.03
N PRO A 70 21.32 -2.17 3.54
CA PRO A 70 21.87 -1.13 4.39
C PRO A 70 20.94 -0.99 5.59
N ALA A 71 21.43 -1.28 6.80
CA ALA A 71 20.64 -1.08 7.99
C ALA A 71 20.15 0.36 7.94
N CYS A 72 18.85 0.58 8.18
CA CYS A 72 18.35 1.95 8.26
C CYS A 72 19.25 2.70 9.24
N PRO A 73 19.81 3.87 8.86
CA PRO A 73 20.57 4.66 9.81
C PRO A 73 19.63 5.01 10.95
N THR A 74 19.85 4.37 12.09
CA THR A 74 19.15 4.70 13.34
C THR A 74 19.71 5.99 13.93
N SER A 75 20.88 6.46 13.47
CA SER A 75 21.56 7.68 13.93
C SER A 75 20.93 8.99 13.42
N TRP A 76 19.60 9.10 13.46
CA TRP A 76 18.87 10.37 13.35
C TRP A 76 18.13 10.70 14.66
N TYR A 77 18.38 9.93 15.72
CA TYR A 77 18.09 10.26 17.12
C TYR A 77 19.38 10.53 17.88
#